data_AF-A0A4Q8BFJ9-F1
#
_entry.id   AF-A0A4Q8BFJ9-F1
#
_cell.length_a   1.000
_cell.length_b   1.000
_cell.length_c   1.000
_cell.angle_alpha   90.00
_cell.angle_beta   90.00
_cell.angle_gamma   90.00
#
_symmetry.space_group_name_H-M   'P 1'
#
loop_
_entity.id
_entity.type
_entity.pdbx_description
1 polymer ?
#
loop_
_entity_poly.entity_id
_entity_poly.type
_entity_poly.pdbx_seq_one_letter_code
_entity_poly.pdbx_strand_id
1 'polypeptide(L)'
;MVGYSDAFLDAKPTVAYDLFSARCKDRVTLSEFTGMLTAAKQMYGKAMPLKTFDAQISGDLARVTYTYDVPALNQTKEPWVREDGKWKQDDC
;
A
#
# COMPACT_ATOMS: atom_id res chain seq x y z
N MET A 1 9.81 -0.07 3.84
CA MET A 1 8.48 -0.18 3.19
C MET A 1 7.58 0.91 3.75
N VAL A 2 7.98 2.17 3.49
CA VAL A 2 7.30 3.40 3.92
C VAL A 2 6.74 4.13 2.68
N GLY A 3 7.35 3.92 1.51
CA GLY A 3 6.99 4.59 0.27
C GLY A 3 5.58 4.29 -0.28
N TYR A 4 5.04 3.08 -0.10
CA TYR A 4 3.67 2.79 -0.55
C TYR A 4 2.64 3.48 0.32
N SER A 5 2.66 3.24 1.63
CA SER A 5 1.64 3.79 2.53
C SER A 5 1.70 5.32 2.62
N ASP A 6 2.89 5.91 2.55
CA ASP A 6 3.02 7.38 2.44
C ASP A 6 2.45 7.89 1.13
N ALA A 7 2.75 7.24 -0.01
CA ALA A 7 2.20 7.63 -1.30
C ALA A 7 0.67 7.45 -1.34
N PHE A 8 0.15 6.44 -0.67
CA PHE A 8 -1.29 6.23 -0.51
C PHE A 8 -1.93 7.38 0.27
N LEU A 9 -1.43 7.66 1.48
CA LEU A 9 -2.02 8.66 2.38
C LEU A 9 -1.80 10.11 1.91
N ASP A 10 -0.70 10.41 1.21
CA ASP A 10 -0.45 11.75 0.63
C ASP A 10 -1.17 12.00 -0.70
N ALA A 11 -1.94 11.03 -1.20
CA ALA A 11 -2.52 11.00 -2.54
C ALA A 11 -1.49 11.27 -3.65
N LYS A 12 -0.45 10.43 -3.72
CA LYS A 12 0.54 10.36 -4.80
C LYS A 12 0.26 9.13 -5.67
N PRO A 13 -0.79 9.15 -6.50
CA PRO A 13 -1.34 7.95 -7.13
C PRO A 13 -0.37 7.26 -8.08
N THR A 14 0.40 7.98 -8.89
CA THR A 14 1.38 7.37 -9.79
C THR A 14 2.49 6.63 -9.02
N VAL A 15 2.95 7.20 -7.91
CA VAL A 15 3.98 6.58 -7.05
C VAL A 15 3.45 5.32 -6.38
N ALA A 16 2.26 5.36 -5.81
CA ALA A 16 1.65 4.21 -5.15
C ALA A 16 1.23 3.13 -6.17
N TYR A 17 0.72 3.53 -7.34
CA TYR A 17 0.31 2.61 -8.40
C TYR A 17 1.52 1.94 -9.05
N ASP A 18 2.70 2.58 -9.11
CA ASP A 18 3.92 1.90 -9.53
C ASP A 18 4.35 0.79 -8.57
N LEU A 19 3.88 0.81 -7.33
CA LEU A 19 4.10 -0.22 -6.33
C LEU A 19 2.99 -1.29 -6.32
N PHE A 20 1.93 -1.17 -7.11
CA PHE A 20 0.97 -2.26 -7.33
C PHE A 20 1.58 -3.39 -8.16
N SER A 21 1.17 -4.62 -7.85
CA SER A 21 1.49 -5.82 -8.63
C SER A 21 0.86 -5.74 -10.02
N ALA A 22 1.41 -6.48 -10.98
CA ALA A 22 0.83 -6.58 -12.31
C ALA A 22 -0.64 -7.05 -12.25
N ARG A 23 -0.92 -8.05 -11.41
CA ARG A 23 -2.28 -8.56 -11.18
C ARG A 23 -3.23 -7.44 -10.73
N CYS A 24 -2.79 -6.58 -9.82
CA CYS A 24 -3.64 -5.52 -9.32
C CYS A 24 -3.84 -4.39 -10.32
N LYS A 25 -2.85 -4.10 -11.16
CA LYS A 25 -3.00 -3.17 -12.28
C LYS A 25 -4.00 -3.65 -13.34
N ASP A 26 -4.20 -4.97 -13.47
CA ASP A 26 -5.22 -5.54 -14.37
C ASP A 26 -6.65 -5.43 -13.81
N ARG A 27 -6.80 -5.25 -12.49
CA ARG A 27 -8.11 -5.23 -11.80
C ARG A 27 -8.58 -3.84 -11.41
N VAL A 28 -7.65 -2.96 -11.09
CA VAL A 28 -7.93 -1.62 -10.58
C VAL A 28 -7.25 -0.62 -11.49
N THR A 29 -8.02 0.25 -12.14
CA THR A 29 -7.46 1.29 -13.00
C THR A 29 -6.75 2.36 -12.16
N LEU A 30 -5.80 3.07 -12.78
CA LEU A 30 -5.17 4.23 -12.15
C LEU A 30 -6.18 5.30 -11.72
N SER A 31 -7.28 5.47 -12.46
CA SER A 31 -8.34 6.43 -12.11
C SER A 31 -9.08 6.03 -10.84
N GLU A 32 -9.51 4.77 -10.73
CA GLU A 32 -10.16 4.25 -9.52
C GLU A 32 -9.23 4.33 -8.31
N PHE A 33 -7.97 3.95 -8.49
CA PHE A 33 -6.95 4.05 -7.45
C PHE A 33 -6.74 5.50 -7.00
N THR A 34 -6.67 6.45 -7.94
CA THR A 34 -6.58 7.89 -7.63
C THR A 34 -7.75 8.38 -6.79
N GLY A 35 -8.97 7.91 -7.09
CA GLY A 35 -10.16 8.19 -6.29
C GLY A 35 -10.02 7.71 -4.84
N MET A 36 -9.58 6.47 -4.65
CA MET A 36 -9.37 5.89 -3.32
C MET A 36 -8.35 6.68 -2.48
N LEU A 37 -7.22 7.03 -3.07
CA LEU A 37 -6.17 7.80 -2.40
C LEU A 37 -6.62 9.22 -2.06
N THR A 38 -7.38 9.85 -2.95
CA THR A 38 -7.96 11.18 -2.70
C THR A 38 -8.91 11.14 -1.51
N ALA A 39 -9.78 10.13 -1.44
CA ALA A 39 -10.68 9.94 -0.31
C ALA A 39 -9.92 9.66 0.99
N ALA A 40 -8.86 8.84 0.95
CA ALA A 40 -8.01 8.58 2.11
C ALA A 40 -7.34 9.86 2.62
N LYS A 41 -6.79 10.68 1.74
CA LYS A 41 -6.20 11.98 2.10
C LYS A 41 -7.22 12.95 2.70
N GLN A 42 -8.44 12.99 2.16
CA GLN A 42 -9.52 13.82 2.73
C GLN A 42 -9.93 13.37 4.14
N MET A 43 -9.94 12.06 4.39
CA MET A 43 -10.32 11.50 5.70
C MET A 43 -9.22 11.62 6.76
N TYR A 44 -7.96 11.37 6.37
CA TYR A 44 -6.85 11.19 7.32
C TYR A 44 -5.80 12.32 7.27
N GLY A 45 -5.93 13.25 6.33
CA GLY A 45 -5.05 14.41 6.20
C GLY A 45 -3.76 14.09 5.44
N LYS A 46 -2.65 13.93 6.16
CA LYS A 46 -1.32 13.70 5.57
C LYS A 46 -0.80 12.33 5.96
N ALA A 47 0.22 11.83 5.24
CA ALA A 47 0.94 10.65 5.66
C ALA A 47 1.43 10.78 7.11
N MET A 48 1.24 9.70 7.87
CA MET A 48 1.67 9.58 9.26
C MET A 48 2.75 8.51 9.36
N PRO A 49 3.66 8.57 10.35
CA PRO A 49 4.64 7.51 10.53
C PRO A 49 3.96 6.21 10.97
N LEU A 50 4.46 5.09 10.45
CA LEU A 50 4.14 3.77 10.99
C LEU A 50 4.60 3.66 12.45
N LYS A 51 3.75 3.07 13.30
CA LYS A 51 4.07 2.76 14.71
C LYS A 51 4.74 1.41 14.85
N THR A 52 4.26 0.42 14.11
CA THR A 52 4.88 -0.90 14.02
C THR A 52 4.92 -1.36 12.58
N PHE A 53 5.87 -2.24 12.29
CA PHE A 53 6.02 -2.88 11.00
C PHE A 53 6.58 -4.30 11.21
N ASP A 54 5.92 -5.29 10.65
CA ASP A 54 6.36 -6.68 10.57
C ASP A 54 6.12 -7.22 9.16
N ALA A 55 7.03 -8.06 8.68
CA ALA A 55 6.92 -8.67 7.36
C ALA A 55 7.33 -10.14 7.42
N GLN A 56 6.38 -11.02 7.13
CA GLN A 56 6.61 -12.45 7.00
C GLN A 56 6.86 -12.79 5.54
N ILE A 57 8.08 -13.21 5.21
CA ILE A 57 8.51 -13.48 3.82
C ILE A 57 8.60 -14.98 3.59
N SER A 58 8.06 -15.45 2.47
CA SER A 58 8.16 -16.82 1.98
C SER A 58 8.43 -16.80 0.47
N GLY A 59 9.69 -16.96 0.09
CA GLY A 59 10.13 -16.81 -1.30
C GLY A 59 9.79 -15.42 -1.85
N ASP A 60 8.99 -15.40 -2.92
CA ASP A 60 8.52 -14.19 -3.60
C ASP A 60 7.17 -13.67 -3.07
N LEU A 61 6.69 -14.21 -1.95
CA LEU A 61 5.49 -13.73 -1.28
C LEU A 61 5.85 -13.13 0.08
N ALA A 62 5.11 -12.09 0.47
CA ALA A 62 5.19 -11.54 1.80
C ALA A 62 3.79 -11.22 2.36
N ARG A 63 3.70 -11.26 3.69
CA ARG A 63 2.54 -10.79 4.47
C ARG A 63 3.03 -9.69 5.39
N VAL A 64 2.55 -8.48 5.14
CA VAL A 64 2.99 -7.29 5.85
C VAL A 64 1.91 -6.87 6.85
N THR A 65 2.33 -6.59 8.08
CA THR A 65 1.45 -6.08 9.15
C THR A 65 2.03 -4.79 9.67
N TYR A 66 1.22 -3.74 9.73
CA TYR A 66 1.68 -2.45 10.23
C TYR A 66 0.55 -1.68 10.94
N THR A 67 0.96 -0.75 11.80
CA THR A 67 0.02 0.07 12.57
C THR A 67 0.30 1.56 12.50
N TYR A 68 -0.72 2.37 12.78
CA TYR A 68 -0.69 3.82 12.93
C TYR A 68 -1.30 4.24 14.26
N ASP A 69 -1.20 5.54 14.59
CA ASP A 69 -1.99 6.14 15.66
C ASP A 69 -3.50 6.15 15.35
N VAL A 70 -3.88 5.97 14.08
CA VAL A 70 -5.27 5.83 13.63
C VAL A 70 -5.53 4.36 13.30
N PRO A 71 -6.21 3.60 14.18
CA PRO A 71 -6.34 2.14 14.02
C PRO A 71 -7.06 1.71 12.73
N ALA A 72 -7.90 2.57 12.16
CA ALA A 72 -8.59 2.32 10.88
C ALA A 72 -7.62 2.19 9.68
N LEU A 73 -6.37 2.64 9.82
CA LEU A 73 -5.31 2.51 8.81
C LEU A 73 -4.42 1.29 9.02
N ASN A 74 -4.61 0.54 10.12
CA ASN A 74 -3.79 -0.62 10.41
C ASN A 74 -4.03 -1.72 9.37
N GLN A 75 -2.96 -2.36 8.92
CA GLN A 75 -3.05 -3.52 8.06
C GLN A 75 -2.56 -4.77 8.77
N THR A 76 -3.24 -5.88 8.52
CA THR A 76 -2.89 -7.19 9.05
C THR A 76 -2.72 -8.17 7.91
N LYS A 77 -1.51 -8.71 7.74
CA LYS A 77 -1.17 -9.68 6.69
C LYS A 77 -1.51 -9.20 5.26
N GLU A 78 -1.33 -7.91 4.99
CA GLU A 78 -1.45 -7.34 3.65
C GLU A 78 -0.57 -8.14 2.68
N PRO A 79 -1.12 -8.67 1.57
CA PRO A 79 -0.36 -9.43 0.59
C PRO A 79 0.61 -8.54 -0.17
N TRP A 80 1.83 -9.06 -0.35
CA TRP A 80 2.85 -8.49 -1.21
C TRP A 80 3.49 -9.60 -2.04
N VAL A 81 3.86 -9.29 -3.28
CA VAL A 81 4.55 -10.19 -4.21
C VAL A 81 5.82 -9.54 -4.74
N ARG A 82 6.87 -10.34 -4.99
CA ARG A 82 8.10 -9.85 -5.61
C ARG A 82 8.03 -10.05 -7.12
N GLU A 83 8.04 -8.95 -7.86
CA GLU A 83 8.08 -8.91 -9.32
C GLU A 83 9.37 -8.20 -9.74
N ASP A 84 10.16 -8.81 -10.62
CA ASP A 84 11.45 -8.27 -11.10
C ASP A 84 12.37 -7.80 -9.97
N GLY A 85 12.44 -8.59 -8.89
CA GLY A 85 13.25 -8.30 -7.71
C GLY A 85 12.67 -7.24 -6.76
N LYS A 86 11.57 -6.57 -7.12
CA LYS A 86 10.94 -5.49 -6.35
C LYS A 86 9.64 -5.99 -5.70
N TRP A 87 9.43 -5.62 -4.44
CA TRP A 87 8.19 -5.88 -3.75
C TRP A 87 7.07 -4.98 -4.28
N LYS A 88 5.92 -5.60 -4.53
CA LYS A 88 4.68 -4.98 -5.01
C LYS A 88 3.55 -5.29 -4.06
N GLN A 89 2.75 -4.27 -3.76
CA GLN A 89 1.52 -4.44 -3.00
C GLN A 89 0.52 -5.18 -3.87
N ASP A 90 -0.12 -6.18 -3.28
CA ASP A 90 -0.88 -7.19 -4.00
C ASP A 90 -2.29 -7.39 -3.40
N ASP A 91 -2.87 -6.32 -2.86
CA ASP A 91 -4.21 -6.31 -2.25
C ASP A 91 -5.20 -5.57 -3.16
N CYS A 92 -5.90 -6.37 -3.96
CA CYS A 92 -6.93 -6.05 -4.95
C CYS A 92 -7.73 -7.34 -5.23
#